data_AF-A0A1G9G9D7-F1
#
_entry.id   AF-A0A1G9G9D7-F1
#
_cell.length_a   1.000
_cell.length_b   1.000
_cell.length_c   1.000
_cell.angle_alpha   90.00
_cell.angle_beta   90.00
_cell.angle_gamma   90.00
#
_symmetry.space_group_name_H-M   'P 1'
#
loop_
_entity.id
_entity.type
_entity.pdbx_description
1 polymer ?
#
loop_
_entity_poly.entity_id
_entity_poly.type
_entity_poly.pdbx_seq_one_letter_code
_entity_poly.pdbx_strand_id
1 'polypeptide(L)'
;VILDNLATHKSAAAAKAMRDAGCWFLFLPPYSPDLNPIEMAFSKLKAHLRRIGARTFTELFGAIAQVCDLYSPQECWSYFKAAGYVSG
;
A
#
# COMPACT_ATOMS: atom_id res chain seq x y z
N VAL A 1 -1.69 11.19 1.01
CA VAL A 1 -2.04 9.76 1.12
C VAL A 1 -2.80 9.36 -0.13
N ILE A 2 -2.36 8.31 -0.83
CA ILE A 2 -2.97 7.83 -2.08
C ILE A 2 -3.97 6.73 -1.72
N LEU A 3 -5.20 6.80 -2.25
CA LEU A 3 -6.28 5.86 -1.95
C LEU A 3 -7.03 5.49 -3.23
N ASP A 4 -7.49 4.25 -3.34
CA ASP A 4 -8.45 3.89 -4.37
C ASP A 4 -9.81 4.60 -4.13
N ASN A 5 -10.72 4.49 -5.09
CA ASN A 5 -12.01 5.19 -5.05
C ASN A 5 -13.12 4.45 -4.27
N LEU A 6 -12.77 3.49 -3.40
CA LEU A 6 -13.75 2.77 -2.61
C LEU A 6 -14.54 3.73 -1.70
N ALA A 7 -15.86 3.52 -1.59
CA ALA A 7 -16.75 4.43 -0.85
C ALA A 7 -16.34 4.58 0.63
N THR A 8 -15.80 3.54 1.26
CA THR A 8 -15.32 3.55 2.65
C THR A 8 -14.11 4.47 2.86
N HIS A 9 -13.36 4.82 1.82
CA HIS A 9 -12.25 5.77 1.89
C HIS A 9 -12.69 7.24 1.95
N LYS A 10 -13.98 7.54 1.75
CA LYS A 10 -14.52 8.91 1.71
C LYS A 10 -15.01 9.43 3.06
N SER A 11 -14.37 9.01 4.15
CA SER A 11 -14.70 9.46 5.51
C SER A 11 -14.34 10.93 5.72
N ALA A 12 -15.34 11.76 6.05
CA ALA A 12 -15.14 13.17 6.36
C ALA A 12 -14.25 13.38 7.60
N ALA A 13 -14.39 12.52 8.62
CA ALA A 13 -13.58 12.56 9.82
C ALA A 13 -12.10 12.25 9.51
N ALA A 14 -11.84 11.22 8.71
CA ALA A 14 -10.48 10.88 8.28
C ALA A 14 -9.85 11.98 7.42
N ALA A 15 -10.63 12.57 6.50
CA ALA A 15 -10.16 13.70 5.68
C ALA A 15 -9.84 14.94 6.52
N LYS A 16 -10.60 15.20 7.60
CA LYS A 16 -10.29 16.26 8.55
C LYS A 16 -8.98 15.97 9.29
N ALA A 17 -8.82 14.76 9.83
CA ALA A 17 -7.60 14.36 10.54
C ALA A 17 -6.35 14.48 9.65
N MET A 18 -6.47 14.15 8.35
CA MET A 18 -5.37 14.36 7.41
C MET A 18 -5.02 15.81 7.20
N ARG A 19 -6.02 16.68 7.04
CA ARG A 19 -5.78 18.13 6.91
C ARG A 19 -5.14 18.72 8.16
N ASP A 20 -5.60 18.30 9.34
CA ASP A 20 -5.02 18.74 10.62
C ASP A 20 -3.54 18.32 10.74
N ALA A 21 -3.15 17.21 10.10
CA ALA A 21 -1.76 16.75 9.99
C ALA A 21 -0.98 17.32 8.78
N GLY A 22 -1.51 18.31 8.06
CA GLY A 22 -0.86 18.91 6.88
C GLY A 22 -0.86 18.02 5.63
N CYS A 23 -1.69 16.98 5.60
CA CYS A 23 -1.81 16.00 4.53
C CYS A 23 -3.18 16.07 3.85
N TRP A 24 -3.31 15.41 2.70
CA TRP A 24 -4.58 15.24 2.00
C TRP A 24 -4.71 13.87 1.34
N PHE A 25 -5.92 13.52 0.94
CA PHE A 25 -6.20 12.33 0.14
C PHE A 25 -6.09 12.63 -1.36
N LEU A 26 -5.37 11.78 -2.07
CA LEU A 26 -5.37 11.70 -3.53
C LEU A 26 -6.14 10.44 -3.92
N PHE A 27 -7.37 10.62 -4.41
CA PHE A 27 -8.19 9.51 -4.88
C PHE A 27 -7.83 9.15 -6.32
N LEU A 28 -7.64 7.86 -6.58
CA LEU A 28 -7.37 7.35 -7.91
C LEU A 28 -8.65 7.34 -8.78
N PRO A 29 -8.52 7.51 -10.10
CA PRO A 29 -9.64 7.25 -11.01
C PRO A 29 -10.11 5.79 -10.90
N PRO A 30 -11.39 5.50 -11.20
CA PRO A 30 -11.88 4.13 -11.24
C PRO A 30 -11.00 3.23 -12.12
N TYR A 31 -10.81 1.97 -11.68
CA TYR A 31 -10.07 0.95 -12.42
C TYR A 31 -8.63 1.35 -12.82
N SER A 32 -7.95 2.16 -12.00
CA SER A 32 -6.57 2.60 -12.24
C SER A 32 -5.57 1.95 -11.27
N PRO A 33 -5.43 0.61 -11.24
CA PRO A 33 -4.48 -0.06 -10.34
C PRO A 33 -3.02 0.30 -10.66
N ASP A 34 -2.71 0.63 -11.91
CA ASP A 34 -1.36 1.03 -12.34
C ASP A 34 -0.89 2.33 -11.66
N LEU A 35 -1.82 3.15 -11.19
CA LEU A 35 -1.54 4.37 -10.43
C LEU A 35 -1.46 4.11 -8.92
N ASN A 36 -1.56 2.87 -8.45
CA ASN A 36 -1.50 2.55 -7.03
C ASN A 36 -0.14 1.90 -6.69
N PRO A 37 0.80 2.63 -6.05
CA PRO A 37 2.15 2.10 -5.76
C PRO A 37 2.12 0.82 -4.92
N ILE A 38 1.05 0.61 -4.16
CA ILE A 38 0.93 -0.53 -3.25
C ILE A 38 0.73 -1.86 -3.99
N GLU A 39 0.27 -1.85 -5.25
CA GLU A 39 -0.05 -3.09 -5.99
C GLU A 39 1.20 -3.96 -6.20
N MET A 40 2.32 -3.33 -6.57
CA MET A 40 3.61 -4.02 -6.73
C MET A 40 4.10 -4.59 -5.40
N ALA A 41 4.00 -3.79 -4.33
CA ALA A 41 4.36 -4.22 -2.98
C ALA A 41 3.50 -5.41 -2.54
N PHE A 42 2.18 -5.37 -2.75
CA PHE A 42 1.26 -6.45 -2.38
C PHE A 42 1.46 -7.70 -3.23
N SER A 43 1.84 -7.58 -4.51
CA SER A 43 2.19 -8.71 -5.34
C SER A 43 3.38 -9.49 -4.75
N LYS A 44 4.46 -8.78 -4.38
CA LYS A 44 5.62 -9.35 -3.68
C LYS A 44 5.20 -9.98 -2.34
N LEU A 45 4.45 -9.26 -1.51
CA LEU A 45 3.97 -9.74 -0.20
C LEU A 45 3.22 -11.07 -0.35
N LYS A 46 2.23 -11.11 -1.24
CA LYS A 46 1.43 -12.31 -1.53
C LYS A 46 2.28 -13.47 -2.01
N ALA A 47 3.28 -13.22 -2.87
CA ALA A 47 4.17 -14.27 -3.36
C ALA A 47 4.99 -14.91 -2.21
N HIS A 48 5.51 -14.10 -1.29
CA HIS A 48 6.23 -14.61 -0.13
C HIS A 48 5.30 -15.35 0.85
N LEU A 49 4.12 -14.79 1.17
CA LEU A 49 3.16 -15.44 2.07
C LEU A 49 2.69 -16.80 1.54
N ARG A 50 2.44 -16.91 0.23
CA ARG A 50 2.10 -18.18 -0.43
C ARG A 50 3.22 -19.21 -0.31
N ARG A 51 4.49 -18.78 -0.38
CA ARG A 51 5.65 -19.66 -0.20
C ARG A 51 5.81 -20.12 1.25
N ILE A 52 5.54 -19.25 2.22
CA ILE A 52 5.60 -19.58 3.65
C ILE A 52 4.51 -20.58 4.02
N GLY A 53 3.29 -20.42 3.48
CA GLY A 53 2.23 -21.40 3.62
C GLY A 53 1.62 -21.50 5.02
N ALA A 54 1.66 -20.41 5.80
CA ALA A 54 1.04 -20.30 7.13
C ALA A 54 -0.43 -20.73 7.13
N ARG A 55 -0.86 -21.47 8.16
CA ARG A 55 -2.22 -22.05 8.23
C ARG A 55 -3.04 -21.54 9.41
N THR A 56 -2.43 -20.76 10.29
CA THR A 56 -3.11 -20.09 11.40
C THR A 56 -2.98 -18.57 11.27
N PHE A 57 -3.87 -17.84 11.94
CA PHE A 57 -3.78 -16.37 12.00
C PHE A 57 -2.46 -15.91 12.62
N THR A 58 -2.05 -16.52 13.73
CA THR A 58 -0.81 -16.17 14.43
C THR A 58 0.42 -16.31 13.52
N GLU A 59 0.53 -17.44 12.82
CA GLU A 59 1.62 -17.66 11.87
C GLU A 59 1.54 -16.68 10.69
N LEU A 60 0.34 -16.37 10.20
CA LEU A 60 0.16 -15.41 9.11
C LEU A 60 0.63 -14.01 9.53
N PHE A 61 0.29 -13.54 10.73
CA PHE A 61 0.78 -12.25 11.23
C PHE A 61 2.30 -12.24 11.40
N GLY A 62 2.88 -13.32 11.92
CA GLY A 62 4.34 -13.48 11.99
C GLY A 62 5.00 -13.45 10.60
N ALA A 63 4.41 -14.14 9.62
CA ALA A 63 4.87 -14.14 8.25
C ALA A 63 4.77 -12.77 7.59
N ILE A 64 3.68 -12.02 7.82
CA ILE A 64 3.53 -10.65 7.33
C ILE A 64 4.64 -9.77 7.88
N ALA A 65 4.92 -9.81 9.19
CA ALA A 65 5.99 -9.03 9.80
C ALA A 65 7.36 -9.33 9.15
N GLN A 66 7.71 -10.61 9.05
CA GLN A 66 8.97 -11.04 8.42
C GLN A 66 9.11 -10.57 6.96
N VAL A 67 8.01 -10.61 6.19
CA VAL A 67 8.04 -10.17 4.78
C VAL A 67 8.08 -8.64 4.69
N CYS A 68 7.42 -7.92 5.59
CA CYS A 68 7.50 -6.46 5.68
C CYS A 68 8.94 -5.98 5.93
N ASP A 69 9.74 -6.72 6.69
CA ASP A 69 11.17 -6.40 6.92
C ASP A 69 12.04 -6.53 5.65
N LEU A 70 11.53 -7.15 4.59
CA LEU A 70 12.24 -7.30 3.31
C LEU A 70 12.12 -6.07 2.39
N TYR A 71 11.29 -5.09 2.74
CA TYR A 71 11.10 -3.89 1.93
C TYR A 71 12.10 -2.81 2.33
N SER A 72 13.05 -2.54 1.44
CA SER A 72 13.96 -1.40 1.62
C SER A 72 13.28 -0.08 1.25
N PRO A 73 13.70 1.06 1.84
CA PRO A 73 13.23 2.38 1.42
C PRO A 73 13.41 2.63 -0.08
N GLN A 74 14.53 2.18 -0.66
CA GLN A 74 14.85 2.32 -2.08
C GLN A 74 13.89 1.52 -2.97
N GLU A 75 13.51 0.33 -2.53
CA GLU A 75 12.50 -0.48 -3.23
C GLU A 75 11.13 0.19 -3.17
N CYS A 76 10.70 0.64 -2.00
CA CYS A 76 9.45 1.39 -1.85
C CYS A 76 9.42 2.63 -2.75
N TRP A 77 10.52 3.39 -2.82
CA TRP A 77 10.65 4.53 -3.72
C TRP A 77 10.50 4.13 -5.20
N SER A 78 11.04 2.98 -5.57
CA SER A 78 10.91 2.45 -6.94
C SER A 78 9.45 2.15 -7.31
N TYR A 79 8.60 1.75 -6.36
CA TYR A 79 7.16 1.58 -6.61
C TYR A 79 6.46 2.92 -6.88
N PHE A 80 6.80 3.98 -6.12
CA PHE A 80 6.26 5.32 -6.39
C PHE A 80 6.70 5.86 -7.76
N LYS A 81 7.96 5.59 -8.14
CA LYS A 81 8.46 5.92 -9.48
C LYS A 81 7.70 5.16 -10.57
N ALA A 82 7.50 3.86 -10.39
CA ALA A 82 6.76 3.02 -11.35
C ALA A 82 5.31 3.47 -11.53
N ALA A 83 4.66 3.93 -10.46
CA ALA A 83 3.30 4.48 -10.49
C ALA A 83 3.23 5.97 -10.92
N GLY A 84 4.36 6.58 -11.30
CA GLY A 84 4.40 7.93 -11.89
C GLY A 84 4.38 9.10 -10.89
N TYR A 85 4.61 8.87 -9.59
CA TYR A 85 4.57 9.92 -8.57
C TYR A 85 5.89 10.66 -8.37
N VAL A 86 6.98 10.14 -8.92
CA VAL A 86 8.32 10.67 -8.72
C VAL A 86 9.09 10.63 -10.04
N SER A 87 9.67 11.75 -10.43
CA SER A 87 10.65 11.82 -11.52
C SER A 87 12.04 11.35 -11.07
N GLY A 88 12.75 10.66 -11.95
CA GLY A 88 14.16 10.29 -11.73
C GLY A 88 15.11 11.47 -11.89
#